data_AF-A0A965XS35-F1
#
_entry.id   AF-A0A965XS35-F1
#
_cell.length_a   1.000
_cell.length_b   1.000
_cell.length_c   1.000
_cell.angle_alpha   90.00
_cell.angle_beta   90.00
_cell.angle_gamma   90.00
#
_symmetry.space_group_name_H-M   'P 1'
#
loop_
_entity.id
_entity.type
_entity.pdbx_description
1 polymer ?
#
loop_
_entity_poly.entity_id
_entity_poly.type
_entity_poly.pdbx_seq_one_letter_code
_entity_poly.pdbx_strand_id
1 'polypeptide(L)' 'MNLMAKFKRLLPASPMLVGEVAAHNADGTSTITTPAGGTVRVQGQDVTVGEMAFYQDGRVLCEAQALPTYELEV' A
#
# COMPACT_ATOMS: atom_id res chain seq x y z
N MET A 1 22.03 27.12 3.00
CA MET A 1 21.64 26.15 4.06
C MET A 1 20.12 26.05 4.07
N ASN A 2 19.55 24.87 3.79
CA ASN A 2 18.11 24.75 3.50
C ASN A 2 17.34 24.26 4.75
N LEU A 3 16.71 25.18 5.48
CA LEU A 3 16.03 24.92 6.77
C LEU A 3 14.87 23.92 6.62
N MET A 4 14.16 23.98 5.49
CA MET A 4 13.07 23.07 5.14
C MET A 4 13.53 21.61 5.06
N ALA A 5 14.76 21.34 4.59
CA ALA A 5 15.30 19.98 4.53
C ALA A 5 15.62 19.40 5.92
N LYS A 6 16.00 20.24 6.88
CA LYS A 6 16.25 19.83 8.27
C LYS A 6 14.95 19.53 9.03
N PHE A 7 13.89 20.30 8.76
CA PHE A 7 12.57 20.05 9.34
C PHE A 7 11.96 18.73 8.84
N LYS A 8 12.03 18.46 7.53
CA LYS A 8 11.55 17.18 6.97
C LYS A 8 12.25 15.94 7.56
N ARG A 9 13.50 16.06 8.01
CA ARG A 9 14.24 14.98 8.68
C ARG A 9 13.76 14.67 10.10
N LEU A 10 13.01 15.58 10.73
CA LEU A 10 12.44 15.38 12.06
C LEU A 10 11.07 14.69 12.02
N LEU A 11 10.43 14.66 10.85
CA LEU A 11 9.17 13.94 10.68
C LEU A 11 9.47 12.44 10.58
N PRO A 12 8.76 11.58 11.33
CA PRO A 12 8.87 10.13 11.15
C PRO A 12 8.52 9.78 9.70
N ALA A 13 9.28 8.84 9.12
CA ALA A 13 8.98 8.34 7.78
C ALA A 13 7.52 7.84 7.75
N SER A 14 6.80 8.15 6.68
CA SER A 14 5.43 7.69 6.52
C SER A 14 5.39 6.17 6.67
N PRO A 15 4.49 5.62 7.49
CA PRO A 15 4.46 4.18 7.69
C PRO A 15 4.10 3.47 6.38
N MET A 16 4.79 2.36 6.10
CA MET A 16 4.36 1.45 5.04
C MET A 16 3.11 0.73 5.52
N LEU A 17 2.02 0.88 4.78
CA LEU A 17 0.73 0.30 5.09
C LEU A 17 0.43 -0.85 4.12
N VAL A 18 -0.40 -1.78 4.56
CA VAL A 18 -0.87 -2.91 3.75
C VAL A 18 -2.38 -2.87 3.63
N GLY A 19 -2.90 -3.24 2.48
CA GLY A 19 -4.33 -3.45 2.27
C GLY A 19 -4.61 -4.19 0.97
N GLU A 20 -5.85 -4.63 0.81
CA GLU A 20 -6.31 -5.38 -0.36
C GLU A 20 -6.75 -4.42 -1.47
N VAL A 21 -6.36 -4.67 -2.72
CA VAL A 21 -6.83 -3.87 -3.85
C VAL A 21 -8.27 -4.24 -4.18
N ALA A 22 -9.21 -3.35 -3.85
CA ALA A 22 -10.65 -3.54 -4.11
C ALA A 22 -11.04 -3.22 -5.56
N ALA A 23 -10.41 -2.24 -6.19
CA ALA A 23 -10.70 -1.87 -7.58
C ALA A 23 -9.59 -1.01 -8.21
N HIS A 24 -9.41 -1.14 -9.52
CA HIS A 24 -8.66 -0.17 -10.32
C HIS A 24 -9.61 0.87 -10.92
N ASN A 25 -9.19 2.14 -10.86
CA ASN A 25 -9.95 3.26 -11.37
C ASN A 25 -9.41 3.72 -12.73
N ALA A 26 -10.24 4.30 -13.59
CA ALA A 26 -9.81 4.74 -14.93
C ALA A 26 -8.78 5.88 -14.95
N ASP A 27 -8.50 6.52 -13.82
CA ASP A 27 -7.54 7.62 -13.66
C ASP A 27 -6.11 7.15 -13.29
N GLY A 28 -5.84 5.85 -13.32
CA GLY A 28 -4.54 5.29 -12.96
C GLY A 28 -4.33 5.10 -11.45
N THR A 29 -5.41 5.20 -10.65
CA THR A 29 -5.37 4.93 -9.20
C THR A 29 -6.03 3.60 -8.86
N SER A 30 -5.71 3.08 -7.68
CA SER A 30 -6.31 1.88 -7.09
C SER A 30 -6.98 2.21 -5.78
N THR A 31 -8.15 1.62 -5.57
CA THR A 31 -8.86 1.66 -4.30
C THR A 31 -8.40 0.47 -3.48
N ILE A 32 -7.81 0.73 -2.31
CA ILE A 32 -7.33 -0.27 -1.37
C ILE A 32 -8.22 -0.30 -0.14
N THR A 33 -8.68 -1.47 0.25
CA THR A 33 -9.34 -1.72 1.53
C THR A 33 -8.28 -2.05 2.58
N THR A 34 -8.24 -1.23 3.62
CA THR A 34 -7.34 -1.43 4.76
C THR A 34 -7.86 -2.55 5.68
N PRO A 35 -6.98 -3.26 6.40
CA PRO A 35 -7.38 -4.25 7.40
C PRO A 35 -8.27 -3.67 8.51
N ALA A 36 -8.20 -2.36 8.74
CA ALA A 36 -9.06 -1.64 9.68
C ALA A 36 -10.47 -1.34 9.14
N GLY A 37 -10.79 -1.78 7.92
CA GLY A 37 -12.12 -1.63 7.29
C GLY A 37 -12.33 -0.30 6.55
N GLY A 38 -11.32 0.58 6.49
CA GLY A 38 -11.38 1.82 5.73
C GLY A 38 -10.90 1.64 4.29
N THR A 39 -11.41 2.43 3.33
CA THR A 39 -10.92 2.45 1.95
C THR A 39 -10.00 3.65 1.70
N VAL A 40 -8.88 3.43 1.02
CA VAL A 40 -7.91 4.47 0.63
C VAL A 40 -7.70 4.41 -0.87
N ARG A 41 -7.68 5.58 -1.52
CA ARG A 41 -7.31 5.70 -2.93
C ARG A 41 -5.82 6.00 -3.04
N VAL A 42 -5.09 5.17 -3.76
CA VAL A 42 -3.64 5.29 -3.96
C VAL A 42 -3.31 5.32 -5.45
N GLN A 43 -2.24 6.02 -5.82
CA GLN A 43 -1.75 6.02 -7.20
C GLN A 43 -0.98 4.72 -7.49
N GLY A 44 -1.15 4.17 -8.70
CA GLY A 44 -0.52 2.92 -9.12
C GLY A 44 -1.54 1.80 -9.29
N GLN A 45 -1.36 0.99 -10.34
CA GLN A 45 -2.21 -0.15 -10.72
C GLN A 45 -1.38 -1.42 -10.95
N ASP A 46 -0.19 -1.45 -10.37
CA ASP A 46 0.78 -2.52 -10.60
C ASP A 46 0.45 -3.81 -9.83
N VAL A 47 -0.56 -3.77 -8.94
CA VAL A 47 -1.00 -4.91 -8.11
C VAL A 47 -2.42 -5.28 -8.48
N THR A 48 -2.73 -6.56 -8.68
CA THR A 48 -4.02 -7.02 -9.18
C THR A 48 -5.16 -6.80 -8.18
N VAL A 49 -6.39 -6.60 -8.66
CA VAL A 49 -7.59 -6.56 -7.80
C VAL A 49 -7.75 -7.89 -7.06
N GLY A 50 -7.95 -7.83 -5.74
CA GLY A 50 -8.04 -8.98 -4.84
C GLY A 50 -6.71 -9.40 -4.20
N GLU A 51 -5.59 -8.80 -4.60
CA GLU A 51 -4.29 -9.03 -3.98
C GLU A 51 -3.96 -7.99 -2.92
N MET A 52 -3.08 -8.37 -1.99
CA MET A 52 -2.56 -7.46 -0.97
C MET A 52 -1.47 -6.59 -1.59
N ALA A 53 -1.55 -5.28 -1.37
CA ALA A 53 -0.60 -4.30 -1.83
C ALA A 53 0.04 -3.56 -0.65
N PHE A 54 1.35 -3.34 -0.71
CA PHE A 54 2.01 -2.37 0.15
C PHE A 54 1.90 -0.98 -0.46
N TYR A 55 1.44 -0.02 0.33
CA TYR A 55 1.33 1.37 -0.08
C TYR A 55 1.92 2.31 0.96
N GLN A 56 2.57 3.38 0.49
CA GLN A 56 3.19 4.42 1.31
C GLN A 56 2.99 5.76 0.63
N ASP A 57 2.72 6.83 1.40
CA ASP A 57 2.53 8.19 0.87
C ASP A 57 1.47 8.30 -0.24
N GLY A 58 0.46 7.42 -0.23
CA GLY A 58 -0.60 7.41 -1.24
C GLY A 58 -0.19 6.79 -2.58
N ARG A 59 0.89 6.00 -2.62
CA ARG A 59 1.33 5.22 -3.78
C ARG A 59 1.48 3.75 -3.46
N VAL A 60 1.11 2.90 -4.41
CA VAL A 60 1.47 1.48 -4.40
C VAL A 60 2.98 1.36 -4.61
N LEU A 61 3.66 0.62 -3.73
CA LEU A 61 5.09 0.34 -3.83
C LEU A 61 5.33 -1.02 -4.51
N CYS A 62 4.69 -2.05 -3.98
CA CYS A 62 4.82 -3.41 -4.48
C CYS A 62 3.63 -4.27 -4.03
N GLU A 63 3.48 -5.41 -4.70
CA GLU A 63 2.59 -6.46 -4.26
C GLU A 63 3.09 -7.04 -2.93
N ALA A 64 2.20 -7.12 -1.95
CA ALA A 64 2.41 -7.91 -0.75
C ALA A 64 2.08 -9.37 -1.12
N GLN A 65 3.02 -10.03 -1.80
CA GLN A 65 2.86 -11.39 -2.28
C GLN A 65 2.38 -12.30 -1.13
N ALA A 66 1.30 -13.04 -1.36
CA ALA A 66 0.72 -13.93 -0.37
C ALA A 66 1.75 -14.97 0.06
N LEU A 67 1.93 -15.13 1.38
CA LEU A 67 2.74 -16.22 1.94
C LEU A 67 2.13 -17.55 1.48
N PRO A 68 2.89 -18.45 0.83
CA PRO A 68 2.38 -19.77 0.49
C PRO A 68 2.10 -20.55 1.78
N THR A 69 0.83 -20.82 2.05
CA THR A 69 0.39 -21.68 3.16
C THR A 69 0.48 -23.14 2.72
N TYR A 70 1.26 -23.94 3.43
CA TYR A 70 1.25 -25.40 3.29
C TYR A 70 0.39 -25.99 4.40
N GLU A 71 -0.70 -26.68 4.04
CA GLU A 71 -1.41 -27.55 4.97
C GLU A 71 -0.63 -28.86 5.10
N LEU A 72 -0.10 -29.15 6.29
CA LEU A 72 0.49 -30.45 6.60
C LEU A 72 -0.62 -31.34 7.19
N GLU A 73 -1.01 -32.37 6.43
CA GLU A 73 -1.86 -33.45 6.93
C GLU A 73 -0.98 -34.45 7.71
N VAL A 74 -1.39 -34.82 8.93
CA VAL A 74 -0.67 -35.76 9.84
C VAL A 74 -1.40 -37.09 9.90
#